data_AF-A0A357KZ71-F1
#
_entry.id   AF-A0A357KZ71-F1
#
_cell.length_a   1.000
_cell.length_b   1.000
_cell.length_c   1.000
_cell.angle_alpha   90.00
_cell.angle_beta   90.00
_cell.angle_gamma   90.00
#
_symmetry.space_group_name_H-M   'P 1'
#
loop_
_entity.id
_entity.type
_entity.pdbx_description
1 polymer ?
#
loop_
_entity_poly.entity_id
_entity_poly.type
_entity_poly.pdbx_seq_one_letter_code
_entity_poly.pdbx_strand_id
1 'polypeptide(L)'
;MSVAAQSARREPVLIETGAAFADPHGIYAEARKKGDVAVNEIGIFIPLRHRHAGFVFDNSLTRQIEMEPMFLRGISEGPLFEIYRDAMLFANGETHLKRRQPMARTFAFKL
;
A
#
# COMPACT_ATOMS: atom_id res chain seq x y z
N MET A 1 -41.30 6.31 -0.20
CA MET A 1 -40.49 6.64 0.99
C MET A 1 -39.03 6.43 0.62
N SER A 2 -38.24 7.51 0.68
CA SER A 2 -36.86 7.59 0.21
C SER A 2 -35.91 6.86 1.15
N VAL A 3 -35.10 5.93 0.63
CA VAL A 3 -33.92 5.38 1.33
C VAL A 3 -32.67 5.93 0.65
N ALA A 4 -32.59 7.25 0.52
CA ALA A 4 -31.31 7.92 0.46
C ALA A 4 -30.73 7.90 1.88
N ALA A 5 -30.20 6.74 2.29
CA ALA A 5 -29.28 6.69 3.41
C ALA A 5 -28.05 7.51 2.99
N GLN A 6 -28.08 8.77 3.42
CA GLN A 6 -27.01 9.74 3.35
C GLN A 6 -25.75 9.04 3.89
N SER A 7 -24.91 8.54 2.98
CA SER A 7 -23.58 8.05 3.33
C SER A 7 -22.80 9.28 3.74
N ALA A 8 -22.91 9.65 5.02
CA ALA A 8 -22.03 10.65 5.61
C ALA A 8 -20.61 10.13 5.33
N ARG A 9 -19.89 10.82 4.44
CA ARG A 9 -18.49 10.53 4.15
C ARG A 9 -17.75 10.62 5.48
N ARG A 10 -17.50 9.49 6.11
CA ARG A 10 -16.63 9.45 7.29
C ARG A 10 -15.24 9.79 6.79
N GLU A 11 -14.72 10.91 7.25
CA GLU A 11 -13.34 11.28 6.96
C GLU A 11 -12.41 10.14 7.42
N PRO A 12 -11.37 9.82 6.64
CA PRO A 12 -10.38 8.84 7.05
C PRO A 12 -9.77 9.22 8.40
N VAL A 13 -9.53 8.23 9.25
CA VAL A 13 -8.91 8.45 10.56
C VAL A 13 -7.44 8.85 10.34
N LEU A 14 -7.04 10.05 10.75
CA LEU A 14 -5.64 10.42 10.73
C LEU A 14 -4.85 9.55 11.71
N ILE A 15 -3.76 8.94 11.24
CA ILE A 15 -2.78 8.24 12.08
C ILE A 15 -1.38 8.75 11.77
N GLU A 16 -0.57 8.97 12.80
CA GLU A 16 0.82 9.33 12.61
C GLU A 16 1.66 8.08 12.38
N THR A 17 2.45 8.05 11.30
CA THR A 17 3.29 6.90 10.94
C THR A 17 4.26 6.54 12.07
N GLY A 18 4.88 7.53 12.72
CA GLY A 18 5.81 7.29 13.83
C GLY A 18 5.17 6.61 15.03
N ALA A 19 3.97 7.05 15.43
CA ALA A 19 3.21 6.43 16.51
C ALA A 19 2.78 5.00 16.15
N ALA A 20 2.33 4.79 14.91
CA ALA A 20 1.96 3.46 14.42
C ALA A 20 3.17 2.51 14.33
N PHE A 21 4.39 2.99 14.11
CA PHE A 21 5.60 2.16 14.19
C PHE A 21 5.95 1.79 15.63
N ALA A 22 5.74 2.69 16.59
CA ALA A 22 6.06 2.45 18.00
C ALA A 22 5.08 1.48 18.68
N ASP A 23 3.78 1.57 18.38
CA ASP A 23 2.74 0.66 18.86
C ASP A 23 1.74 0.32 17.74
N PRO A 24 2.09 -0.59 16.82
CA PRO A 24 1.24 -0.88 15.65
C PRO A 24 -0.11 -1.42 16.07
N HIS A 25 -0.13 -2.39 16.98
CA HIS A 25 -1.38 -3.08 17.32
C HIS A 25 -2.35 -2.18 18.09
N GLY A 26 -1.86 -1.39 19.05
CA GLY A 26 -2.70 -0.47 19.82
C GLY A 26 -3.24 0.67 18.97
N ILE A 27 -2.38 1.35 18.20
CA ILE A 27 -2.79 2.46 17.32
C ILE A 27 -3.84 2.00 16.30
N TYR A 28 -3.60 0.88 15.62
CA TYR A 28 -4.57 0.37 14.64
C TYR A 28 -5.85 -0.15 15.32
N ALA A 29 -5.80 -0.63 16.57
CA ALA A 29 -7.00 -1.01 17.32
C ALA A 29 -7.89 0.19 17.64
N GLU A 30 -7.32 1.29 18.09
CA GLU A 30 -8.08 2.53 18.33
C GLU A 30 -8.60 3.15 17.04
N ALA A 31 -7.80 3.15 15.97
CA ALA A 31 -8.24 3.67 14.68
C ALA A 31 -9.46 2.89 14.13
N ARG A 32 -9.47 1.56 14.28
CA ARG A 32 -10.60 0.70 13.89
C ARG A 32 -11.91 1.02 14.61
N LYS A 33 -11.87 1.64 15.79
CA LYS A 33 -13.10 2.06 16.49
C LYS A 33 -13.72 3.31 15.86
N LYS A 34 -12.90 4.14 15.21
CA LYS A 34 -13.27 5.43 14.63
C LYS A 34 -13.69 5.33 13.16
N GLY A 35 -13.11 4.39 12.42
CA GLY A 35 -13.42 4.20 11.00
C GLY A 35 -12.85 2.91 10.41
N ASP A 36 -13.13 2.71 9.13
CA ASP A 36 -12.64 1.52 8.40
C ASP A 36 -11.40 1.81 7.53
N VAL A 37 -11.06 3.09 7.37
CA VAL A 37 -9.94 3.59 6.59
C VAL A 37 -9.25 4.67 7.40
N ALA A 38 -7.93 4.60 7.45
CA ALA A 38 -7.07 5.65 7.97
C ALA A 38 -6.34 6.36 6.83
N VAL A 39 -5.77 7.52 7.12
CA VAL A 39 -4.81 8.22 6.27
C VAL A 39 -3.63 8.63 7.15
N ASN A 40 -2.41 8.56 6.63
CA ASN A 40 -1.25 9.08 7.35
C ASN A 40 -0.90 10.51 6.93
N GLU A 41 0.08 11.10 7.61
CA GLU A 41 0.51 12.48 7.40
C GLU A 41 1.06 12.78 5.99
N ILE A 42 1.42 11.75 5.21
CA ILE A 42 1.85 11.88 3.81
C ILE A 42 0.75 11.50 2.80
N GLY A 43 -0.49 11.31 3.26
CA GLY A 43 -1.65 11.05 2.40
C GLY A 43 -1.83 9.60 1.95
N ILE A 44 -1.09 8.64 2.53
CA ILE A 44 -1.27 7.21 2.24
C ILE A 44 -2.49 6.69 2.99
N PHE A 45 -3.45 6.17 2.24
CA PHE A 45 -4.65 5.53 2.78
C PHE A 45 -4.34 4.11 3.27
N ILE A 46 -4.85 3.77 4.43
CA ILE A 46 -4.56 2.51 5.11
C ILE A 46 -5.88 1.80 5.42
N PRO A 47 -6.15 0.63 4.81
CA PRO A 47 -7.33 -0.16 5.15
C PRO A 47 -7.20 -0.73 6.55
N LEU A 48 -8.18 -0.46 7.41
CA LEU A 48 -8.18 -0.95 8.79
C LEU A 48 -8.95 -2.28 8.96
N ARG A 49 -9.58 -2.76 7.89
CA ARG A 49 -10.45 -3.95 7.89
C ARG A 49 -9.97 -4.97 6.88
N HIS A 50 -10.00 -6.25 7.27
CA HIS A 50 -9.64 -7.36 6.40
C HIS A 50 -10.47 -7.39 5.10
N ARG A 51 -11.77 -7.07 5.16
CA ARG A 51 -12.64 -7.00 3.97
C ARG A 51 -12.14 -6.03 2.90
N HIS A 52 -11.28 -5.06 3.24
CA HIS A 52 -10.70 -4.12 2.28
C HIS A 52 -9.39 -4.63 1.66
N ALA A 53 -8.82 -5.74 2.15
CA ALA A 53 -7.60 -6.31 1.59
C ALA A 53 -7.78 -6.70 0.11
N GLY A 54 -8.96 -7.22 -0.25
CA GLY A 54 -9.29 -7.54 -1.64
C GLY A 54 -9.12 -6.34 -2.58
N PHE A 55 -9.57 -5.15 -2.18
CA PHE A 55 -9.41 -3.93 -2.98
C PHE A 55 -7.95 -3.50 -3.11
N VAL A 56 -7.16 -3.66 -2.04
CA VAL A 56 -5.74 -3.24 -2.05
C VAL A 56 -4.87 -4.16 -2.90
N PHE A 57 -5.21 -5.44 -3.01
CA PHE A 57 -4.49 -6.40 -3.83
C PHE A 57 -5.11 -6.61 -5.23
N ASP A 58 -6.17 -5.88 -5.56
CA ASP A 58 -6.77 -5.92 -6.89
C ASP A 58 -5.99 -5.01 -7.84
N ASN A 59 -5.22 -5.64 -8.75
CA ASN A 59 -4.42 -4.94 -9.75
C ASN A 59 -5.23 -4.11 -10.76
N SER A 60 -6.56 -4.22 -10.79
CA SER A 60 -7.44 -3.33 -11.56
C SER A 60 -7.77 -2.03 -10.85
N LEU A 61 -7.60 -1.99 -9.52
CA LEU A 61 -7.92 -0.85 -8.66
C LEU A 61 -6.66 -0.17 -8.11
N THR A 62 -5.61 -0.94 -7.85
CA THR A 62 -4.35 -0.47 -7.28
C THR A 62 -3.17 -0.96 -8.10
N ARG A 63 -2.02 -0.34 -7.88
CA ARG A 63 -0.72 -0.81 -8.35
C ARG A 63 0.31 -0.60 -7.27
N GLN A 64 1.44 -1.30 -7.39
CA GLN A 64 2.58 -1.06 -6.53
C GLN A 64 3.11 0.37 -6.77
N ILE A 65 3.47 1.04 -5.67
CA ILE A 65 4.18 2.31 -5.72
C ILE A 65 5.60 2.04 -6.24
N GLU A 66 6.00 2.73 -7.30
CA GLU A 66 7.28 2.54 -7.99
C GLU A 66 8.29 3.59 -7.51
N MET A 67 8.53 4.62 -8.32
CA MET A 67 9.55 5.64 -8.09
C MET A 67 8.99 6.91 -7.41
N GLU A 68 7.68 6.99 -7.20
CA GLU A 68 7.03 8.17 -6.61
C GLU A 68 7.63 8.59 -5.26
N PRO A 69 7.92 7.67 -4.31
CA PRO A 69 8.51 8.04 -3.02
C PRO A 69 9.94 8.57 -3.14
N MET A 70 10.68 8.18 -4.19
CA MET A 70 12.01 8.70 -4.48
C MET A 70 11.92 10.12 -5.01
N PHE A 71 11.05 10.36 -5.99
CA PHE A 71 10.83 11.69 -6.53
C PHE A 71 10.28 12.67 -5.49
N LEU A 72 9.36 12.23 -4.64
CA LEU A 72 8.85 13.03 -3.51
C LEU A 72 9.96 13.45 -2.53
N ARG A 73 11.08 12.72 -2.49
CA ARG A 73 12.25 13.02 -1.65
C ARG A 73 13.36 13.73 -2.42
N GLY A 74 13.14 14.10 -3.67
CA GLY A 74 14.15 14.74 -4.52
C GLY A 74 15.25 13.79 -5.00
N ILE A 75 15.04 12.48 -4.93
CA ILE A 75 16.00 11.47 -5.38
C ILE A 75 15.64 11.07 -6.81
N SER A 76 16.50 11.42 -7.77
CA SER A 76 16.29 11.13 -9.20
C SER A 76 17.42 10.35 -9.87
N GLU A 77 18.53 10.10 -9.16
CA GLU A 77 19.70 9.41 -9.70
C GLU A 77 20.56 8.77 -8.60
N GLY A 78 21.60 8.04 -9.02
CA GLY A 78 22.57 7.39 -8.14
C GLY A 78 22.20 5.95 -7.76
N PRO A 79 23.08 5.25 -7.03
CA PRO A 79 22.96 3.81 -6.82
C PRO A 79 21.65 3.37 -6.14
N LEU A 80 21.14 4.17 -5.19
CA LEU A 80 19.87 3.85 -4.51
C LEU A 80 18.67 3.98 -5.47
N PHE A 81 18.69 5.00 -6.33
CA PHE A 81 17.67 5.19 -7.35
C PHE A 81 17.68 4.03 -8.36
N GLU A 82 18.87 3.61 -8.79
CA GLU A 82 19.03 2.48 -9.71
C GLU A 82 18.51 1.17 -9.12
N ILE A 83 18.81 0.89 -7.84
CA ILE A 83 18.26 -0.27 -7.14
C ILE A 83 16.73 -0.23 -7.14
N TYR A 84 16.12 0.91 -6.81
CA TYR A 84 14.65 1.03 -6.82
C TYR A 84 14.07 0.83 -8.22
N ARG A 85 14.68 1.47 -9.23
CA ARG A 85 14.28 1.35 -10.64
C ARG A 85 14.34 -0.09 -11.14
N ASP A 86 15.36 -0.85 -10.73
CA ASP A 86 15.66 -2.16 -11.31
C ASP A 86 15.17 -3.34 -10.47
N ALA A 87 14.82 -3.13 -9.20
CA ALA A 87 14.29 -4.17 -8.34
C ALA A 87 12.91 -4.69 -8.81
N MET A 88 12.66 -5.98 -8.58
CA MET A 88 11.35 -6.59 -8.84
C MET A 88 10.25 -5.98 -7.96
N LEU A 89 10.56 -5.67 -6.69
CA LEU A 89 9.57 -5.23 -5.69
C LEU A 89 8.82 -3.94 -6.08
N PHE A 90 9.46 -3.06 -6.86
CA PHE A 90 8.90 -1.76 -7.24
C PHE A 90 8.49 -1.72 -8.72
N ALA A 91 8.41 -2.87 -9.39
CA ALA A 91 7.94 -2.96 -10.76
C ALA A 91 6.47 -3.38 -10.82
N ASN A 92 5.76 -2.93 -11.85
CA ASN A 92 4.41 -3.40 -12.18
C ASN A 92 4.34 -4.15 -13.51
N GLY A 93 3.20 -4.81 -13.75
CA GLY A 93 2.82 -5.38 -15.05
C GLY A 93 3.85 -6.33 -15.65
N GLU A 94 4.13 -6.15 -16.94
CA GLU A 94 5.05 -7.01 -17.70
C GLU A 94 6.48 -6.95 -17.18
N THR A 95 6.95 -5.77 -16.75
CA THR A 95 8.29 -5.59 -16.17
C THR A 95 8.46 -6.44 -14.91
N HIS A 96 7.46 -6.41 -14.02
CA HIS A 96 7.45 -7.26 -12.83
C HIS A 96 7.48 -8.75 -13.21
N LEU A 97 6.65 -9.17 -14.17
CA LEU A 97 6.62 -10.56 -14.63
C LEU A 97 8.00 -11.01 -15.15
N LYS A 98 8.62 -10.23 -16.04
CA LYS A 98 9.95 -10.53 -16.59
C LYS A 98 11.04 -10.63 -15.52
N ARG A 99 10.99 -9.77 -14.49
CA ARG A 99 11.93 -9.81 -13.35
C ARG A 99 11.67 -10.99 -12.40
N ARG A 100 10.41 -11.38 -12.20
CA ARG A 100 10.01 -12.47 -11.29
C ARG A 100 10.26 -13.86 -11.87
N GLN A 101 10.01 -14.05 -13.16
CA GLN A 101 10.06 -15.37 -13.82
C GLN A 101 11.38 -16.14 -13.58
N PRO A 102 12.57 -15.52 -13.72
CA PRO A 102 13.84 -16.22 -13.48
C PRO A 102 13.98 -16.79 -12.06
N MET A 103 13.39 -16.12 -11.06
CA MET A 103 13.46 -16.55 -9.66
C MET A 103 12.38 -17.58 -9.29
N ALA A 104 11.27 -17.63 -10.04
CA ALA A 104 10.10 -18.45 -9.70
C ALA A 104 10.45 -19.94 -9.56
N ARG A 105 11.37 -20.44 -10.38
CA ARG A 105 11.80 -21.85 -10.36
C ARG A 105 12.42 -22.27 -9.02
N THR A 106 13.14 -21.37 -8.34
CA THR A 106 13.80 -21.67 -7.07
C THR A 106 12.78 -21.88 -5.94
N PHE A 107 11.62 -21.25 -6.03
CA PHE A 107 10.55 -21.32 -5.03
C PHE A 107 9.44 -22.31 -5.42
N ALA A 108 9.53 -22.94 -6.58
CA ALA A 108 8.59 -23.98 -6.98
C ALA A 108 8.86 -25.25 -6.17
N PHE A 109 7.83 -25.76 -5.48
CA PHE A 109 7.90 -27.10 -4.93
C PHE A 109 8.01 -28.09 -6.09
N LYS A 110 8.98 -29.01 -6.02
CA LYS A 110 9.04 -30.14 -6.95
C LYS A 110 7.90 -31.08 -6.57
N LEU A 111 6.79 -31.00 -7.29
CA LEU A 111 5.77 -32.05 -7.29
C LEU A 111 6.32 -33.30 -7.97
#